data_AF-A0A932G3K3-F1
#
_entry.id   AF-A0A932G3K3-F1
#
_cell.length_a   1.000
_cell.length_b   1.000
_cell.length_c   1.000
_cell.angle_alpha   90.00
_cell.angle_beta   90.00
_cell.angle_gamma   90.00
#
_symmetry.space_group_name_H-M   'P 1'
#
loop_
_entity.id
_entity.type
_entity.pdbx_description
1 polymer ?
#
loop_
_entity_poly.entity_id
_entity_poly.type
_entity_poly.pdbx_seq_one_letter_code
_entity_poly.pdbx_strand_id
1 'polypeptide(L)'
;MDLYTTTEVARIFALPETRLRSWDRRGFISPTGKRGRLRYYTFQDLIGIRAAKGLLESGMSIVRVRRSVRALRESLPKVLRPLNELRVTSDGSRLVVTGEGGAFDPETGQLLLDFRVRNLADHVVRTLKRTGPITRPEPKTAFEWYLEGCRLDEDERTWKQAEMAYQRAIEIDPRLANAHTNLGNLRYRRGQTTEARALYLRALEFDPCQPEAHYNLGFLAFEAGQAADAVPLFRTALQYDSGFSDAHFNLAMALEEIGESRAARQHWERYLELEPEGPWADIARRHL
;
A
#
# COMPACT_ATOMS: atom_id res chain seq x y z
N MET A 1 -5.18 -22.14 -16.38
CA MET A 1 -3.77 -22.21 -15.97
C MET A 1 -2.94 -21.88 -17.19
N ASP A 2 -2.03 -20.92 -17.06
CA ASP A 2 -1.11 -20.57 -18.14
C ASP A 2 -0.10 -21.70 -18.37
N LEU A 3 0.12 -22.01 -19.64
CA LEU A 3 1.00 -23.08 -20.10
C LEU A 3 2.07 -22.47 -20.99
N TYR A 4 3.33 -22.77 -20.69
CA TYR A 4 4.49 -22.19 -21.37
C TYR A 4 5.25 -23.26 -22.16
N THR A 5 5.56 -22.97 -23.40
CA THR A 5 6.43 -23.77 -24.26
C THR A 5 7.90 -23.69 -23.79
N THR A 6 8.72 -24.66 -24.20
CA THR A 6 10.17 -24.62 -23.90
C THR A 6 10.83 -23.34 -24.42
N THR A 7 10.39 -22.83 -25.59
CA THR A 7 10.90 -21.60 -26.19
C THR A 7 10.55 -20.35 -25.39
N GLU A 8 9.31 -20.25 -24.89
CA GLU A 8 8.90 -19.14 -24.02
C GLU A 8 9.67 -19.15 -22.70
N VAL A 9 9.82 -20.32 -22.08
CA VAL A 9 10.59 -20.46 -20.83
C VAL A 9 12.07 -20.11 -21.04
N ALA A 10 12.67 -20.55 -22.15
CA ALA A 10 14.03 -20.17 -22.52
C ALA A 10 14.20 -18.66 -22.61
N ARG A 11 13.22 -17.97 -23.20
CA ARG A 11 13.20 -16.50 -23.33
C ARG A 11 13.05 -15.82 -21.96
N ILE A 12 12.07 -16.24 -21.14
CA ILE A 12 11.79 -15.65 -19.81
C ILE A 12 13.03 -15.68 -18.92
N PHE A 13 13.77 -16.79 -18.94
CA PHE A 13 14.93 -16.98 -18.06
C PHE A 13 16.27 -16.74 -18.73
N ALA A 14 16.31 -16.28 -19.99
CA ALA A 14 17.54 -16.15 -20.76
C ALA A 14 18.42 -17.43 -20.71
N LEU A 15 17.79 -18.60 -20.82
CA LEU A 15 18.46 -19.91 -20.81
C LEU A 15 18.42 -20.55 -22.20
N PRO A 16 19.48 -21.22 -22.66
CA PRO A 16 19.42 -21.99 -23.90
C PRO A 16 18.35 -23.10 -23.82
N GLU A 17 17.54 -23.28 -24.87
CA GLU A 17 16.55 -24.37 -24.92
C GLU A 17 17.22 -25.74 -24.73
N THR A 18 18.43 -25.91 -25.24
CA THR A 18 19.24 -27.13 -25.08
C THR A 18 19.49 -27.46 -23.61
N ARG A 19 19.65 -26.44 -22.75
CA ARG A 19 19.81 -26.59 -21.31
C ARG A 19 18.50 -27.04 -20.66
N LEU A 20 17.37 -26.42 -20.98
CA LEU A 20 16.05 -26.83 -20.48
C LEU A 20 15.68 -28.25 -20.92
N ARG A 21 15.90 -28.61 -22.18
CA ARG A 21 15.71 -29.98 -22.68
C ARG A 21 16.66 -30.98 -21.99
N SER A 22 17.88 -30.56 -21.65
CA SER A 22 18.79 -31.39 -20.86
C SER A 22 18.32 -31.57 -19.42
N TRP A 23 17.71 -30.56 -18.80
CA TRP A 23 17.15 -30.66 -17.46
C TRP A 23 15.94 -31.58 -17.43
N ASP A 24 15.05 -31.49 -18.42
CA ASP A 24 13.90 -32.40 -18.57
C ASP A 24 14.34 -33.85 -18.77
N ARG A 25 15.23 -34.11 -19.74
CA ARG A 25 15.75 -35.47 -20.00
C ARG A 25 16.41 -36.12 -18.79
N ARG A 26 17.02 -35.32 -17.90
CA ARG A 26 17.71 -35.81 -16.70
C ARG A 26 16.80 -35.83 -15.46
N GLY A 27 15.51 -35.52 -15.61
CA GLY A 27 14.53 -35.45 -14.53
C GLY A 27 14.89 -34.41 -13.47
N PHE A 28 15.62 -33.36 -13.85
CA PHE A 28 16.00 -32.29 -12.93
C PHE A 28 14.85 -31.30 -12.75
N ILE A 29 14.38 -30.71 -13.86
CA ILE A 29 13.13 -29.94 -13.91
C ILE A 29 12.43 -30.27 -15.22
N SER A 30 11.19 -30.73 -15.12
CA SER A 30 10.38 -31.23 -16.24
C SER A 30 9.05 -30.48 -16.33
N PRO A 31 8.52 -30.23 -17.54
CA PRO A 31 7.20 -29.64 -17.71
C PRO A 31 6.11 -30.58 -17.18
N THR A 32 5.19 -30.02 -16.39
CA THR A 32 4.13 -30.83 -15.74
C THR A 32 2.73 -30.56 -16.28
N GLY A 33 2.55 -29.50 -17.06
CA GLY A 33 1.33 -29.23 -17.81
C GLY A 33 1.23 -30.08 -19.08
N LYS A 34 0.01 -30.42 -19.47
CA LYS A 34 -0.28 -31.15 -20.71
C LYS A 34 -1.44 -30.48 -21.45
N ARG A 35 -1.32 -30.37 -22.77
CA ARG A 35 -2.43 -30.02 -23.66
C ARG A 35 -2.40 -30.99 -24.84
N GLY A 36 -3.33 -31.94 -24.84
CA GLY A 36 -3.27 -33.10 -25.73
C GLY A 36 -2.02 -33.95 -25.47
N ARG A 37 -1.27 -34.28 -26.53
CA ARG A 37 -0.01 -35.03 -26.45
C ARG A 37 1.22 -34.16 -26.14
N LEU A 38 1.07 -32.84 -26.15
CA LEU A 38 2.17 -31.89 -25.96
C LEU A 38 2.33 -31.55 -24.47
N ARG A 39 3.59 -31.44 -24.04
CA ARG A 39 3.97 -31.09 -22.66
C ARG A 39 4.35 -29.61 -22.59
N TYR A 40 3.90 -28.94 -21.53
CA TYR A 40 4.09 -27.52 -21.28
C TYR A 40 4.53 -27.30 -19.83
N TYR A 41 5.31 -26.25 -19.61
CA TYR A 41 5.64 -25.82 -18.26
C TYR A 41 4.44 -25.07 -17.67
N THR A 42 4.13 -25.35 -16.41
CA THR A 42 3.17 -24.58 -15.63
C THR A 42 3.88 -23.46 -14.87
N PHE A 43 3.14 -22.48 -14.34
CA PHE A 43 3.71 -21.47 -13.47
C PHE A 43 4.52 -22.05 -12.29
N GLN A 44 4.10 -23.18 -11.71
CA GLN A 44 4.86 -23.85 -10.65
C GLN A 44 6.20 -24.38 -11.13
N ASP A 45 6.30 -24.84 -12.38
CA ASP A 45 7.56 -25.30 -12.95
C ASP A 45 8.51 -24.12 -13.20
N LEU A 46 7.98 -22.94 -13.56
CA LEU A 46 8.77 -21.71 -13.71
C LEU A 46 9.45 -21.29 -12.40
N ILE A 47 8.78 -21.47 -11.25
CA ILE A 47 9.37 -21.22 -9.92
C ILE A 47 10.59 -22.11 -9.70
N GLY A 48 10.46 -23.41 -9.97
CA GLY A 48 11.58 -24.36 -9.87
C GLY A 48 12.74 -24.00 -10.78
N ILE A 49 12.45 -23.57 -12.01
CA ILE A 49 13.47 -23.13 -12.98
C ILE A 49 14.21 -21.90 -12.48
N ARG A 50 13.50 -20.92 -11.92
CA ARG A 50 14.10 -19.72 -11.31
C ARG A 50 15.04 -20.09 -10.17
N ALA A 51 14.60 -20.97 -9.27
CA ALA A 51 15.39 -21.42 -8.14
C ALA A 51 16.66 -22.18 -8.59
N ALA A 52 16.52 -23.13 -9.51
CA ALA A 52 17.67 -23.86 -10.05
C ALA A 52 18.65 -22.94 -10.78
N LYS A 53 18.16 -21.99 -11.58
CA LYS A 53 19.01 -21.02 -12.28
C LYS A 53 19.83 -20.22 -11.27
N GLY A 54 19.20 -19.65 -10.24
CA GLY A 54 19.88 -18.86 -9.21
C GLY A 54 20.98 -19.64 -8.48
N LEU A 55 20.71 -20.91 -8.14
CA LEU A 55 21.70 -21.78 -7.50
C LEU A 55 22.90 -22.10 -8.40
N LEU A 56 22.67 -22.28 -9.70
CA LEU A 56 23.77 -22.55 -10.65
C LEU A 56 24.58 -21.28 -10.94
N GLU A 57 23.92 -20.12 -11.01
CA GLU A 57 24.58 -18.81 -11.21
C GLU A 57 25.40 -18.37 -9.99
N SER A 58 25.05 -18.82 -8.78
CA SER A 58 25.89 -18.64 -7.59
C SER A 58 27.10 -19.56 -7.53
N GLY A 59 27.36 -20.33 -8.61
CA GLY A 59 28.53 -21.22 -8.73
C GLY A 59 28.31 -22.64 -8.20
N MET A 60 27.09 -23.01 -7.81
CA MET A 60 26.82 -24.40 -7.37
C MET A 60 26.79 -25.35 -8.57
N SER A 61 27.44 -26.51 -8.44
CA SER A 61 27.37 -27.53 -9.48
C SER A 61 26.00 -28.20 -9.53
N ILE A 62 25.53 -28.54 -10.73
CA ILE A 62 24.24 -29.23 -10.92
C ILE A 62 24.19 -30.58 -10.19
N VAL A 63 25.34 -31.26 -10.04
CA VAL A 63 25.44 -32.51 -9.28
C VAL A 63 25.09 -32.28 -7.81
N ARG A 64 25.58 -31.18 -7.23
CA ARG A 64 25.32 -30.83 -5.84
C ARG A 64 23.88 -30.39 -5.62
N VAL A 65 23.34 -29.53 -6.48
CA VAL A 65 21.92 -29.14 -6.41
C VAL A 65 21.02 -30.39 -6.43
N ARG A 66 21.30 -31.36 -7.33
CA ARG A 66 20.53 -32.61 -7.40
C ARG A 66 20.66 -33.46 -6.13
N ARG A 67 21.85 -33.54 -5.55
CA ARG A 67 22.08 -34.26 -4.29
C ARG A 67 21.31 -33.64 -3.14
N SER A 68 21.39 -32.32 -2.98
CA SER A 68 20.66 -31.59 -1.93
C SER A 68 19.14 -31.68 -2.11
N VAL A 69 18.63 -31.61 -3.34
CA VAL A 69 17.19 -31.81 -3.63
C VAL A 69 16.74 -33.24 -3.33
N ARG A 70 17.59 -34.24 -3.55
CA ARG A 70 17.30 -35.63 -3.15
C ARG A 70 17.23 -35.75 -1.62
N ALA A 71 18.23 -35.23 -0.92
CA ALA A 71 18.25 -35.22 0.54
C ALA A 71 17.02 -34.52 1.14
N LEU A 72 16.53 -33.45 0.49
CA LEU A 72 15.28 -32.78 0.88
C LEU A 72 14.05 -33.67 0.72
N ARG A 73 13.94 -34.45 -0.35
CA ARG A 73 12.80 -35.37 -0.53
C ARG A 73 12.83 -36.52 0.48
N GLU A 74 14.02 -36.97 0.85
CA GLU A 74 14.21 -38.02 1.85
C GLU A 74 13.89 -37.52 3.27
N SER A 75 14.35 -36.31 3.62
CA SER A 75 14.13 -35.70 4.95
C SER A 75 12.74 -35.08 5.11
N LEU A 76 12.12 -34.59 4.03
CA LEU A 76 10.81 -33.96 4.02
C LEU A 76 9.89 -34.69 3.03
N PRO A 77 9.37 -35.89 3.37
CA PRO A 77 8.61 -36.73 2.45
C PRO A 77 7.29 -36.12 1.95
N LYS A 78 6.79 -35.06 2.63
CA LYS A 78 5.61 -34.29 2.18
C LYS A 78 5.95 -33.26 1.09
N VAL A 79 7.22 -32.95 0.88
CA VAL A 79 7.70 -31.99 -0.12
C VAL A 79 8.11 -32.74 -1.38
N LEU A 80 7.23 -32.74 -2.38
CA LEU A 80 7.45 -33.52 -3.61
C LEU A 80 8.41 -32.80 -4.56
N ARG A 81 8.34 -31.46 -4.61
CA ARG A 81 9.15 -30.60 -5.48
C ARG A 81 9.85 -29.53 -4.65
N PRO A 82 10.99 -29.85 -4.00
CA PRO A 82 11.69 -28.90 -3.12
C PRO A 82 12.01 -27.55 -3.74
N LEU A 83 12.40 -27.49 -5.02
CA LEU A 83 12.71 -26.22 -5.70
C LEU A 83 11.47 -25.37 -6.03
N ASN A 84 10.27 -25.97 -6.02
CA ASN A 84 9.01 -25.28 -6.28
C ASN A 84 8.33 -24.87 -4.96
N GLU A 85 8.52 -25.67 -3.91
CA GLU A 85 7.77 -25.59 -2.66
C GLU A 85 8.59 -24.97 -1.51
N LEU A 86 9.92 -25.06 -1.56
CA LEU A 86 10.80 -24.57 -0.50
C LEU A 86 11.62 -23.35 -0.94
N ARG A 87 11.89 -22.49 0.03
CA ARG A 87 12.81 -21.37 -0.15
C ARG A 87 14.25 -21.86 -0.06
N VAL A 88 14.88 -22.02 -1.21
CA VAL A 88 16.26 -22.49 -1.34
C VAL A 88 17.19 -21.35 -1.74
N THR A 89 18.36 -21.24 -1.10
CA THR A 89 19.42 -20.30 -1.44
C THR A 89 20.78 -20.99 -1.48
N SER A 90 21.81 -20.29 -1.97
CA SER A 90 23.20 -20.77 -1.94
C SER A 90 23.99 -19.97 -0.92
N ASP A 91 24.78 -20.67 -0.10
CA ASP A 91 25.84 -20.09 0.72
C ASP A 91 27.18 -20.69 0.30
N GLY A 92 27.94 -19.95 -0.52
CA GLY A 92 29.10 -20.45 -1.23
C GLY A 92 28.74 -21.68 -2.07
N SER A 93 29.23 -22.85 -1.65
CA SER A 93 28.95 -24.12 -2.34
C SER A 93 27.80 -24.93 -1.73
N ARG A 94 27.13 -24.46 -0.66
CA ARG A 94 26.09 -25.19 0.08
C ARG A 94 24.70 -24.71 -0.31
N LEU A 95 23.76 -25.66 -0.46
CA LEU A 95 22.34 -25.34 -0.61
C LEU A 95 21.76 -25.13 0.78
N VAL A 96 21.09 -24.02 1.00
CA VAL A 96 20.48 -23.68 2.27
C VAL A 96 18.97 -23.63 2.08
N VAL A 97 18.25 -24.33 2.94
CA VAL A 97 16.78 -24.28 2.97
C VAL A 97 16.36 -23.42 4.14
N THR A 98 15.55 -22.42 3.85
CA THR A 98 14.99 -21.54 4.88
C THR A 98 13.54 -21.96 5.13
N GLY A 99 13.29 -22.57 6.28
CA GLY A 99 11.96 -22.93 6.75
C GLY A 99 11.60 -22.22 8.06
N GLU A 100 10.45 -22.57 8.65
CA GLU A 100 9.96 -21.98 9.90
C GLU A 100 10.89 -22.25 11.10
N GLY A 101 11.67 -23.34 11.07
CA GLY A 101 12.65 -23.70 12.10
C GLY A 101 14.04 -23.08 11.93
N GLY A 102 14.20 -22.14 10.99
CA GLY A 102 15.49 -21.53 10.65
C GLY A 102 16.08 -22.05 9.34
N ALA A 103 17.27 -21.55 9.00
CA ALA A 103 18.03 -22.04 7.87
C ALA A 103 18.71 -23.36 8.24
N PHE A 104 18.69 -24.34 7.35
CA PHE A 104 19.42 -25.59 7.55
C PHE A 104 20.07 -26.09 6.27
N ASP A 105 21.13 -26.87 6.44
CA ASP A 105 21.75 -27.63 5.36
C ASP A 105 20.94 -28.93 5.13
N PRO A 106 20.37 -29.14 3.94
CA PRO A 106 19.55 -30.30 3.63
C PRO A 106 20.33 -31.63 3.58
N GLU A 107 21.64 -31.58 3.37
CA GLU A 107 22.46 -32.80 3.31
C GLU A 107 22.80 -33.31 4.71
N THR A 108 23.00 -32.40 5.67
CA THR A 108 23.38 -32.77 7.05
C THR A 108 22.23 -32.64 8.05
N GLY A 109 21.16 -31.94 7.70
CA GLY A 109 20.08 -31.56 8.62
C GLY A 109 20.49 -30.49 9.64
N GLN A 110 21.70 -29.94 9.55
CA GLN A 110 22.23 -29.02 10.54
C GLN A 110 21.61 -27.62 10.39
N LEU A 111 21.10 -27.07 11.49
CA LEU A 111 20.68 -25.67 11.58
C LEU A 111 21.89 -24.74 11.41
N LEU A 112 21.74 -23.73 10.55
CA LEU A 112 22.76 -22.73 10.26
C LEU A 112 22.47 -21.46 11.08
N LEU A 113 23.48 -21.00 11.82
CA LEU A 113 23.43 -19.74 12.56
C LEU A 113 23.56 -18.57 11.58
N ASP A 114 22.56 -17.69 11.55
CA ASP A 114 22.59 -16.49 10.72
C ASP A 114 23.31 -15.35 11.46
N PHE A 115 24.60 -15.19 11.20
CA PHE A 115 25.44 -14.14 11.78
C PHE A 115 25.45 -12.83 10.97
N ARG A 116 24.52 -12.65 10.03
CA ARG A 116 24.47 -11.43 9.20
C ARG A 116 24.03 -10.24 10.05
N VAL A 117 25.01 -9.45 10.48
CA VAL A 117 24.81 -8.17 11.18
C VAL A 117 23.96 -7.25 10.30
N ARG A 118 22.75 -6.93 10.78
CA ARG A 118 22.01 -5.73 10.36
C ARG A 118 22.15 -4.71 11.49
N ASN A 119 22.42 -3.46 11.12
CA ASN A 119 22.95 -2.38 11.96
C ASN A 119 22.46 -2.29 13.42
N LEU A 120 23.39 -1.83 14.27
CA LEU A 120 23.42 -1.71 15.73
C LEU A 120 22.38 -0.77 16.39
N ALA A 121 21.15 -0.66 15.87
CA ALA A 121 20.14 0.25 16.45
C ALA A 121 19.25 -0.38 17.54
N ASP A 122 19.27 -1.72 17.71
CA ASP A 122 18.21 -2.43 18.45
C ASP A 122 18.59 -2.95 19.86
N HIS A 123 19.64 -2.43 20.51
CA HIS A 123 19.94 -2.83 21.89
C HIS A 123 19.41 -1.85 22.94
N VAL A 124 18.11 -1.94 23.29
CA VAL A 124 17.63 -1.85 24.68
C VAL A 124 16.40 -2.76 24.88
N VAL A 125 16.53 -3.67 25.83
CA VAL A 125 15.58 -4.71 26.28
C VAL A 125 14.33 -4.12 26.95
N ARG A 126 13.13 -4.68 26.67
CA ARG A 126 12.10 -4.96 27.71
C ARG A 126 10.97 -5.91 27.25
N THR A 127 10.99 -7.11 27.83
CA THR A 127 9.87 -7.87 28.40
C THR A 127 8.77 -8.45 27.47
N LEU A 128 8.90 -9.76 27.21
CA LEU A 128 7.86 -10.79 26.98
C LEU A 128 6.48 -10.34 26.44
N LYS A 129 6.21 -10.63 25.16
CA LYS A 129 5.03 -11.39 24.65
C LYS A 129 5.02 -11.52 23.11
N ARG A 130 4.73 -12.74 22.62
CA ARG A 130 4.26 -13.15 21.25
C ARG A 130 5.29 -13.02 20.09
N THR A 131 5.31 -13.80 18.99
CA THR A 131 4.49 -14.87 18.34
C THR A 131 5.19 -15.29 17.03
N GLY A 132 5.08 -16.56 16.61
CA GLY A 132 4.92 -17.02 15.21
C GLY A 132 5.92 -16.61 14.11
N PRO A 133 5.80 -17.15 12.88
CA PRO A 133 6.68 -16.78 11.77
C PRO A 133 6.30 -15.39 11.22
N ILE A 134 7.25 -14.45 11.19
CA ILE A 134 7.05 -13.08 10.69
C ILE A 134 7.39 -13.03 9.19
N THR A 135 6.40 -13.11 8.32
CA THR A 135 6.46 -12.41 7.02
C THR A 135 6.34 -10.92 7.33
N ARG A 136 7.39 -10.11 7.13
CA ARG A 136 7.20 -8.65 7.17
C ARG A 136 6.40 -8.30 5.90
N PRO A 137 5.14 -7.83 6.00
CA PRO A 137 4.49 -7.21 4.85
C PRO A 137 5.40 -6.09 4.34
N GLU A 138 5.38 -5.83 3.03
CA GLU A 138 6.04 -4.62 2.52
C GLU A 138 5.55 -3.43 3.35
N PRO A 139 6.45 -2.54 3.81
CA PRO A 139 6.04 -1.41 4.61
C PRO A 139 5.06 -0.58 3.79
N LYS A 140 3.85 -0.38 4.33
CA LYS A 140 2.82 0.47 3.72
C LYS A 140 3.44 1.80 3.28
N THR A 141 3.17 2.20 2.04
CA THR A 141 3.51 3.51 1.49
C THR A 141 2.75 4.63 2.22
N ALA A 142 3.18 5.88 2.06
CA ALA A 142 2.46 7.03 2.61
C ALA A 142 1.00 7.05 2.13
N PHE A 143 0.77 6.79 0.85
CA PHE A 143 -0.57 6.76 0.28
C PHE A 143 -1.43 5.60 0.84
N GLU A 144 -0.86 4.41 1.05
CA GLU A 144 -1.60 3.31 1.69
C GLU A 144 -1.94 3.58 3.16
N TRP A 145 -1.08 4.31 3.88
CA TRP A 145 -1.41 4.80 5.21
C TRP A 145 -2.50 5.87 5.19
N TYR A 146 -2.46 6.77 4.21
CA TYR A 146 -3.51 7.77 4.00
C TYR A 146 -4.87 7.11 3.71
N LEU A 147 -4.93 6.15 2.78
CA LEU A 147 -6.16 5.41 2.48
C LEU A 147 -6.69 4.62 3.68
N GLU A 148 -5.81 4.04 4.49
CA GLU A 148 -6.21 3.42 5.76
C GLU A 148 -6.82 4.45 6.71
N GLY A 149 -6.25 5.66 6.79
CA GLY A 149 -6.79 6.76 7.55
C GLY A 149 -8.21 7.13 7.10
N CYS A 150 -8.44 7.27 5.80
CA CYS A 150 -9.77 7.58 5.24
C CYS A 150 -10.80 6.51 5.62
N ARG A 151 -10.42 5.23 5.54
CA ARG A 151 -11.32 4.13 5.91
C ARG A 151 -11.68 4.15 7.41
N LEU A 152 -10.82 4.71 8.26
CA LEU A 152 -10.97 4.70 9.71
C LEU A 152 -11.63 5.98 10.25
N ASP A 153 -11.68 7.08 9.49
CA ASP A 153 -12.27 8.34 9.96
C ASP A 153 -13.79 8.44 9.76
N GLU A 154 -14.39 7.45 9.10
CA GLU A 154 -15.84 7.28 8.96
C GLU A 154 -16.55 6.98 10.30
N ASP A 155 -15.90 6.30 11.24
CA ASP A 155 -16.45 5.94 12.56
C ASP A 155 -15.68 6.64 13.69
N GLU A 156 -16.40 7.35 14.55
CA GLU A 156 -15.89 8.01 15.76
C GLU A 156 -15.05 7.08 16.64
N ARG A 157 -15.43 5.81 16.71
CA ARG A 157 -14.75 4.79 17.52
C ARG A 157 -13.33 4.53 17.02
N THR A 158 -13.07 4.77 15.74
CA THR A 158 -11.80 4.49 15.07
C THR A 158 -10.96 5.73 14.77
N TRP A 159 -11.40 6.93 15.16
CA TRP A 159 -10.68 8.18 14.92
C TRP A 159 -9.25 8.21 15.47
N LYS A 160 -8.99 7.59 16.63
CA LYS A 160 -7.61 7.49 17.16
C LYS A 160 -6.69 6.70 16.23
N GLN A 161 -7.21 5.67 15.56
CA GLN A 161 -6.44 4.86 14.63
C GLN A 161 -6.27 5.59 13.29
N ALA A 162 -7.30 6.32 12.84
CA ALA A 162 -7.21 7.19 11.67
C ALA A 162 -6.12 8.26 11.85
N GLU A 163 -6.09 8.91 13.03
CA GLU A 163 -5.07 9.88 13.40
C GLU A 163 -3.65 9.29 13.29
N MET A 164 -3.43 8.09 13.84
CA MET A 164 -2.15 7.39 13.74
C MET A 164 -1.80 7.05 12.28
N ALA A 165 -2.78 6.65 11.47
CA ALA A 165 -2.56 6.33 10.07
C ALA A 165 -2.16 7.58 9.26
N TYR A 166 -2.84 8.70 9.45
CA TYR A 166 -2.47 9.96 8.82
C TYR A 166 -1.11 10.48 9.30
N GLN A 167 -0.81 10.41 10.60
CA GLN A 167 0.50 10.76 11.13
C GLN A 167 1.59 9.91 10.48
N ARG A 168 1.36 8.61 10.30
CA ARG A 168 2.32 7.72 9.65
C ARG A 168 2.48 8.01 8.16
N ALA A 169 1.40 8.38 7.48
CA ALA A 169 1.47 8.84 6.09
C ALA A 169 2.37 10.07 5.96
N ILE A 170 2.19 11.06 6.85
CA ILE A 170 2.98 12.29 6.93
C ILE A 170 4.44 12.03 7.28
N GLU A 171 4.72 11.09 8.18
CA GLU A 171 6.11 10.71 8.53
C GLU A 171 6.86 10.11 7.33
N ILE A 172 6.16 9.40 6.44
CA ILE A 172 6.75 8.76 5.26
C ILE A 172 6.86 9.77 4.11
N ASP A 173 5.80 10.54 3.86
CA ASP A 173 5.80 11.64 2.90
C ASP A 173 5.25 12.92 3.55
N PRO A 174 6.13 13.80 4.03
CA PRO A 174 5.72 15.06 4.65
C PRO A 174 4.98 16.01 3.70
N ARG A 175 5.02 15.79 2.38
CA ARG A 175 4.40 16.66 1.37
C ARG A 175 3.01 16.19 0.95
N LEU A 176 2.51 15.10 1.54
CA LEU A 176 1.18 14.57 1.22
C LEU A 176 0.07 15.47 1.81
N ALA A 177 -0.29 16.51 1.06
CA ALA A 177 -1.25 17.54 1.48
C ALA A 177 -2.60 16.96 1.96
N ASN A 178 -3.12 15.94 1.27
CA ASN A 178 -4.38 15.29 1.64
C ASN A 178 -4.34 14.68 3.06
N ALA A 179 -3.19 14.15 3.49
CA ALA A 179 -3.05 13.60 4.84
C ALA A 179 -3.05 14.69 5.91
N HIS A 180 -2.49 15.86 5.62
CA HIS A 180 -2.61 17.03 6.51
C HIS A 180 -4.05 17.50 6.63
N THR A 181 -4.76 17.62 5.52
CA THR A 181 -6.17 18.07 5.52
C THR A 181 -7.07 17.09 6.26
N ASN A 182 -6.95 15.78 6.02
CA ASN A 182 -7.79 14.81 6.73
C ASN A 182 -7.42 14.68 8.23
N LEU A 183 -6.14 14.83 8.58
CA LEU A 183 -5.75 14.94 9.99
C LEU A 183 -6.35 16.21 10.62
N GLY A 184 -6.36 17.32 9.89
CA GLY A 184 -7.01 18.57 10.31
C GLY A 184 -8.50 18.39 10.58
N ASN A 185 -9.21 17.68 9.69
CA ASN A 185 -10.62 17.35 9.87
C ASN A 185 -10.86 16.58 11.17
N LEU A 186 -10.02 15.59 11.49
CA LEU A 186 -10.11 14.85 12.75
C LEU A 186 -9.84 15.73 13.97
N ARG A 187 -8.85 16.64 13.92
CA ARG A 187 -8.60 17.62 15.00
C ARG A 187 -9.80 18.51 15.22
N TYR A 188 -10.37 19.02 14.13
CA TYR A 188 -11.54 19.87 14.16
C TYR A 188 -12.74 19.16 14.81
N ARG A 189 -13.07 17.92 14.39
CA ARG A 189 -14.15 17.11 14.98
C ARG A 189 -13.96 16.83 16.48
N ARG A 190 -12.73 16.93 17.00
CA ARG A 190 -12.40 16.79 18.43
C ARG A 190 -12.37 18.13 19.19
N GLY A 191 -12.78 19.22 18.55
CA GLY A 191 -12.79 20.58 19.11
C GLY A 191 -11.39 21.24 19.14
N GLN A 192 -10.40 20.67 18.47
CA GLN A 192 -9.02 21.15 18.45
C GLN A 192 -8.79 22.13 17.30
N THR A 193 -9.58 23.20 17.24
CA THR A 193 -9.67 24.12 16.10
C THR A 193 -8.32 24.77 15.72
N THR A 194 -7.51 25.16 16.69
CA THR A 194 -6.18 25.75 16.43
C THR A 194 -5.24 24.77 15.73
N GLU A 195 -5.26 23.49 16.14
CA GLU A 195 -4.45 22.43 15.53
C GLU A 195 -4.95 22.10 14.12
N ALA A 196 -6.27 22.06 13.92
CA ALA A 196 -6.87 21.88 12.60
C ALA A 196 -6.44 22.97 11.62
N ARG A 197 -6.51 24.25 12.04
CA ARG A 197 -6.06 25.39 11.24
C ARG A 197 -4.60 25.26 10.82
N ALA A 198 -3.72 24.89 11.74
CA ALA A 198 -2.30 24.71 11.44
C ALA A 198 -2.07 23.61 10.38
N LEU A 199 -2.84 22.52 10.45
CA LEU A 199 -2.75 21.42 9.48
C LEU A 199 -3.28 21.81 8.10
N TYR A 200 -4.38 22.55 8.00
CA TYR A 200 -4.87 23.04 6.72
C TYR A 200 -3.89 24.02 6.06
N LEU A 201 -3.29 24.93 6.84
CA LEU A 201 -2.24 25.82 6.34
C LEU A 201 -1.03 25.02 5.84
N ARG A 202 -0.62 23.98 6.57
CA ARG A 202 0.48 23.10 6.15
C ARG A 202 0.14 22.32 4.88
N ALA A 203 -1.10 21.91 4.68
CA ALA A 203 -1.55 21.31 3.43
C ALA A 203 -1.36 22.28 2.25
N LEU A 204 -1.78 23.55 2.42
CA LEU A 204 -1.64 24.59 1.41
C LEU A 204 -0.18 25.01 1.14
N GLU A 205 0.74 24.82 2.07
CA GLU A 205 2.17 25.00 1.81
C GLU A 205 2.71 23.98 0.81
N PHE A 206 2.13 22.77 0.76
CA PHE A 206 2.54 21.70 -0.16
C PHE A 206 1.70 21.63 -1.43
N ASP A 207 0.42 21.92 -1.32
CA ASP A 207 -0.52 22.05 -2.44
C ASP A 207 -1.37 23.32 -2.28
N PRO A 208 -0.90 24.46 -2.81
CA PRO A 208 -1.64 25.73 -2.74
C PRO A 208 -3.00 25.72 -3.46
N CYS A 209 -3.24 24.71 -4.31
CA CYS A 209 -4.44 24.61 -5.15
C CYS A 209 -5.49 23.66 -4.57
N GLN A 210 -5.27 23.08 -3.38
CA GLN A 210 -6.18 22.09 -2.79
C GLN A 210 -7.51 22.73 -2.34
N PRO A 211 -8.66 22.40 -3.00
CA PRO A 211 -9.96 22.99 -2.67
C PRO A 211 -10.39 22.75 -1.22
N GLU A 212 -10.17 21.53 -0.70
CA GLU A 212 -10.64 21.10 0.62
C GLU A 212 -9.97 21.88 1.76
N ALA A 213 -8.68 22.19 1.66
CA ALA A 213 -7.99 22.99 2.67
C ALA A 213 -8.46 24.46 2.68
N HIS A 214 -8.69 25.05 1.50
CA HIS A 214 -9.29 26.40 1.41
C HIS A 214 -10.70 26.41 1.99
N TYR A 215 -11.54 25.44 1.62
CA TYR A 215 -12.88 25.28 2.15
C TYR A 215 -12.87 25.15 3.68
N ASN A 216 -12.04 24.25 4.22
CA ASN A 216 -11.98 24.02 5.65
C ASN A 216 -11.49 25.24 6.44
N LEU A 217 -10.52 26.00 5.92
CA LEU A 217 -10.12 27.28 6.53
C LEU A 217 -11.26 28.31 6.50
N GLY A 218 -12.00 28.36 5.38
CA GLY A 218 -13.19 29.22 5.26
C GLY A 218 -14.26 28.83 6.27
N PHE A 219 -14.50 27.54 6.43
CA PHE A 219 -15.45 27.00 7.40
C PHE A 219 -15.06 27.37 8.83
N LEU A 220 -13.77 27.23 9.21
CA LEU A 220 -13.30 27.65 10.54
C LEU A 220 -13.49 29.16 10.79
N ALA A 221 -13.26 30.00 9.78
CA ALA A 221 -13.48 31.44 9.88
C ALA A 221 -14.99 31.76 10.03
N PHE A 222 -15.83 31.08 9.25
CA PHE A 222 -17.26 31.24 9.30
C PHE A 222 -17.84 30.86 10.67
N GLU A 223 -17.45 29.71 11.23
CA GLU A 223 -17.85 29.31 12.58
C GLU A 223 -17.36 30.25 13.69
N ALA A 224 -16.27 30.96 13.46
CA ALA A 224 -15.78 31.99 14.37
C ALA A 224 -16.56 33.33 14.25
N GLY A 225 -17.63 33.38 13.45
CA GLY A 225 -18.41 34.60 13.18
C GLY A 225 -17.70 35.58 12.24
N GLN A 226 -16.70 35.11 11.49
CA GLN A 226 -15.88 35.93 10.60
C GLN A 226 -16.30 35.71 9.14
N ALA A 227 -17.60 35.89 8.85
CA ALA A 227 -18.16 35.60 7.53
C ALA A 227 -17.45 36.34 6.37
N ALA A 228 -17.05 37.60 6.59
CA ALA A 228 -16.30 38.38 5.60
C ALA A 228 -14.94 37.75 5.24
N ASP A 229 -14.26 37.13 6.23
CA ASP A 229 -12.97 36.45 6.02
C ASP A 229 -13.15 35.07 5.38
N ALA A 230 -14.29 34.41 5.58
CA ALA A 230 -14.61 33.11 5.01
C ALA A 230 -14.90 33.16 3.50
N VAL A 231 -15.59 34.21 3.04
CA VAL A 231 -15.97 34.40 1.62
C VAL A 231 -14.80 34.21 0.62
N PRO A 232 -13.63 34.87 0.77
CA PRO A 232 -12.53 34.68 -0.17
C PRO A 232 -11.96 33.25 -0.16
N LEU A 233 -12.01 32.55 0.99
CA LEU A 233 -11.55 31.18 1.11
C LEU A 233 -12.47 30.20 0.38
N PHE A 234 -13.79 30.34 0.54
CA PHE A 234 -14.76 29.54 -0.22
C PHE A 234 -14.70 29.83 -1.72
N ARG A 235 -14.54 31.11 -2.13
CA ARG A 235 -14.33 31.47 -3.54
C ARG A 235 -13.08 30.80 -4.11
N THR A 236 -12.00 30.73 -3.33
CA THR A 236 -10.76 30.06 -3.75
C THR A 236 -10.95 28.56 -3.87
N ALA A 237 -11.69 27.91 -2.95
CA ALA A 237 -12.05 26.50 -3.08
C ALA A 237 -12.82 26.25 -4.40
N LEU A 238 -13.81 27.10 -4.71
CA LEU A 238 -14.61 27.01 -5.93
C LEU A 238 -13.84 27.36 -7.22
N GLN A 239 -12.76 28.13 -7.12
CA GLN A 239 -11.87 28.39 -8.24
C GLN A 239 -11.14 27.11 -8.67
N TYR A 240 -10.76 26.26 -7.71
CA TYR A 240 -10.04 25.01 -7.97
C TYR A 240 -10.98 23.81 -8.17
N ASP A 241 -12.17 23.84 -7.57
CA ASP A 241 -13.25 22.89 -7.82
C ASP A 241 -14.61 23.59 -7.89
N SER A 242 -15.04 23.91 -9.11
CA SER A 242 -16.35 24.53 -9.39
C SER A 242 -17.56 23.62 -9.12
N GLY A 243 -17.33 22.34 -8.82
CA GLY A 243 -18.35 21.35 -8.46
C GLY A 243 -18.47 21.12 -6.95
N PHE A 244 -17.70 21.82 -6.12
CA PHE A 244 -17.70 21.62 -4.67
C PHE A 244 -18.99 22.17 -4.03
N SER A 245 -20.01 21.32 -3.93
CA SER A 245 -21.36 21.67 -3.45
C SER A 245 -21.34 22.29 -2.05
N ASP A 246 -20.63 21.70 -1.09
CA ASP A 246 -20.53 22.23 0.27
C ASP A 246 -19.94 23.66 0.32
N ALA A 247 -18.98 23.96 -0.57
CA ALA A 247 -18.41 25.30 -0.68
C ALA A 247 -19.41 26.31 -1.25
N HIS A 248 -20.28 25.91 -2.19
CA HIS A 248 -21.39 26.74 -2.65
C HIS A 248 -22.40 27.03 -1.53
N PHE A 249 -22.77 26.01 -0.75
CA PHE A 249 -23.69 26.15 0.38
C PHE A 249 -23.15 27.15 1.42
N ASN A 250 -21.93 26.94 1.91
CA ASN A 250 -21.35 27.78 2.95
C ASN A 250 -20.97 29.18 2.45
N LEU A 251 -20.59 29.32 1.17
CA LEU A 251 -20.41 30.66 0.57
C LEU A 251 -21.72 31.43 0.52
N ALA A 252 -22.83 30.78 0.17
CA ALA A 252 -24.14 31.43 0.16
C ALA A 252 -24.53 31.92 1.57
N MET A 253 -24.36 31.08 2.59
CA MET A 253 -24.58 31.48 4.00
C MET A 253 -23.69 32.67 4.41
N ALA A 254 -22.39 32.60 4.14
CA ALA A 254 -21.46 33.67 4.50
C ALA A 254 -21.79 34.99 3.79
N LEU A 255 -22.24 34.94 2.53
CA LEU A 255 -22.68 36.11 1.78
C LEU A 255 -23.96 36.73 2.34
N GLU A 256 -24.92 35.92 2.81
CA GLU A 256 -26.12 36.44 3.47
C GLU A 256 -25.79 37.17 4.78
N GLU A 257 -24.88 36.62 5.58
CA GLU A 257 -24.48 37.22 6.86
C GLU A 257 -23.81 38.59 6.68
N ILE A 258 -23.10 38.80 5.57
CA ILE A 258 -22.52 40.10 5.22
C ILE A 258 -23.45 41.00 4.38
N GLY A 259 -24.69 40.57 4.12
CA GLY A 259 -25.71 41.36 3.41
C GLY A 259 -25.64 41.30 1.88
N GLU A 260 -24.85 40.41 1.28
CA GLU A 260 -24.72 40.22 -0.16
C GLU A 260 -25.74 39.23 -0.75
N SER A 261 -27.03 39.39 -0.43
CA SER A 261 -28.08 38.41 -0.76
C SER A 261 -28.22 38.08 -2.26
N ARG A 262 -27.91 39.03 -3.16
CA ARG A 262 -27.94 38.78 -4.61
C ARG A 262 -26.83 37.83 -5.07
N ALA A 263 -25.65 37.92 -4.45
CA ALA A 263 -24.56 37.00 -4.72
C ALA A 263 -24.84 35.63 -4.08
N ALA A 264 -25.40 35.61 -2.86
CA ALA A 264 -25.80 34.39 -2.18
C ALA A 264 -26.78 33.55 -3.01
N ARG A 265 -27.82 34.16 -3.59
CA ARG A 265 -28.83 33.48 -4.42
C ARG A 265 -28.20 32.64 -5.54
N GLN A 266 -27.18 33.16 -6.23
CA GLN A 266 -26.51 32.43 -7.31
C GLN A 266 -25.83 31.15 -6.81
N HIS A 267 -25.30 31.17 -5.59
CA HIS A 267 -24.68 30.01 -4.98
C HIS A 267 -25.70 29.03 -4.40
N TRP A 268 -26.86 29.50 -3.93
CA TRP A 268 -27.99 28.62 -3.59
C TRP A 268 -28.54 27.88 -4.81
N GLU A 269 -28.74 28.57 -5.92
CA GLU A 269 -29.14 27.96 -7.20
C GLU A 269 -28.11 26.91 -7.63
N ARG A 270 -26.83 27.27 -7.60
CA ARG A 270 -25.75 26.36 -7.97
C ARG A 270 -25.63 25.14 -7.06
N TYR A 271 -25.84 25.30 -5.75
CA TYR A 271 -25.92 24.19 -4.82
C TYR A 271 -27.04 23.21 -5.20
N LEU A 272 -28.24 23.72 -5.48
CA LEU A 272 -29.40 22.91 -5.86
C LEU A 272 -29.27 22.24 -7.24
N GLU A 273 -28.48 22.81 -8.14
CA GLU A 273 -28.12 22.14 -9.39
C GLU A 273 -27.22 20.91 -9.17
N LEU A 274 -26.32 20.97 -8.19
CA LEU A 274 -25.39 19.89 -7.85
C LEU A 274 -26.05 18.83 -6.97
N GLU A 275 -26.78 19.27 -5.94
CA GLU A 275 -27.44 18.45 -4.93
C GLU A 275 -28.95 18.81 -4.88
N PRO A 276 -29.76 18.29 -5.82
CA PRO A 276 -31.17 18.67 -5.93
C PRO A 276 -32.06 18.06 -4.84
N GLU A 277 -31.58 17.09 -4.08
CA GLU A 277 -32.36 16.34 -3.10
C GLU A 277 -31.67 16.28 -1.73
N GLY A 278 -32.45 16.01 -0.69
CA GLY A 278 -31.96 15.85 0.68
C GLY A 278 -32.24 17.05 1.60
N PRO A 279 -31.94 16.92 2.91
CA PRO A 279 -32.30 17.92 3.92
C PRO A 279 -31.67 19.29 3.66
N TRP A 280 -30.45 19.32 3.14
CA TRP A 280 -29.73 20.55 2.82
C TRP A 280 -30.29 21.25 1.58
N ALA A 281 -30.81 20.51 0.60
CA ALA A 281 -31.55 21.08 -0.53
C ALA A 281 -32.83 21.76 -0.07
N ASP A 282 -33.56 21.18 0.89
CA ASP A 282 -34.74 21.81 1.49
C ASP A 282 -34.41 23.12 2.22
N ILE A 283 -33.23 23.21 2.84
CA ILE A 283 -32.73 24.46 3.44
C ILE A 283 -32.45 25.46 2.33
N ALA A 284 -31.62 25.12 1.35
CA ALA A 284 -31.24 26.01 0.25
C ALA A 284 -32.46 26.59 -0.49
N ARG A 285 -33.52 25.80 -0.72
CA ARG A 285 -34.77 26.28 -1.35
C ARG A 285 -35.48 27.39 -0.57
N ARG A 286 -35.31 27.46 0.76
CA ARG A 286 -35.94 28.51 1.58
C ARG A 286 -35.27 29.88 1.43
N HIS A 287 -34.07 29.92 0.86
CA HIS A 287 -33.30 31.14 0.64
C HIS A 287 -33.48 31.73 -0.77
N LEU A 288 -34.24 31.06 -1.65
CA LEU A 288 -34.55 31.54 -3.00
C LEU A 288 -35.80 32.43 -3.02
#